data_AF-A0AAV0G9Q7-F1
#
_entry.id   AF-A0AAV0G9Q7-F1
#
_cell.length_a   1.000
_cell.length_b   1.000
_cell.length_c   1.000
_cell.angle_alpha   90.00
_cell.angle_beta   90.00
_cell.angle_gamma   90.00
#
_symmetry.space_group_name_H-M   'P 1'
#
loop_
_entity.id
_entity.type
_entity.pdbx_description
1 polymer ?
#
loop_
_entity_poly.entity_id
_entity_poly.type
_entity_poly.pdbx_seq_one_letter_code
_entity_poly.pdbx_strand_id
1 'polypeptide(L)'
;MSILYSSFLYPNNAKFHFPKYKSYLSPPKPLFITCARRTKRVGKLRYPSEKKKLKLQHKTELDLEKKFEGIWRLSNLGVSALSDPGKDFIYISDALLQEIAKVLEFPVASMLPPEAFTVVRKSFDARKLQKEPKFIYTVDMDVSKLLSIEPRTWDFISELEPRAGLLEHILDSRVSEDIMGIVHSCRLPNIRKPKIGVVGSGPAGLFASLVLAEFGADVTLLERGEAVEKRGRDIGALVVRRMLEEESNFCFGEVLGVTGS
;
A
#
# COMPACT_ATOMS: atom_id res chain seq x y z
N MET A 1 -8.79 20.87 -0.48
CA MET A 1 -9.80 19.91 -0.96
C MET A 1 -11.13 20.39 -0.41
N SER A 2 -11.99 20.97 -1.25
CA SER A 2 -13.29 21.46 -0.80
C SER A 2 -14.30 20.36 -1.06
N ILE A 3 -14.73 19.66 -0.01
CA ILE A 3 -15.83 18.69 -0.11
C ILE A 3 -17.12 19.51 -0.12
N LEU A 4 -17.76 19.62 -1.27
CA LEU A 4 -19.07 20.24 -1.38
C LEU A 4 -20.13 19.18 -1.12
N TYR A 5 -20.66 19.15 0.11
CA TYR A 5 -21.91 18.45 0.37
C TYR A 5 -23.04 19.27 -0.23
N SER A 6 -23.67 18.72 -1.25
CA SER A 6 -24.90 19.31 -1.77
C SER A 6 -26.09 18.69 -1.05
N SER A 7 -26.48 19.29 0.08
CA SER A 7 -27.79 19.05 0.65
C SER A 7 -28.84 19.74 -0.22
N PHE A 8 -29.27 19.08 -1.29
CA PHE A 8 -30.43 19.53 -2.07
C PHE A 8 -31.70 19.22 -1.28
N LEU A 9 -32.14 20.19 -0.48
CA LEU A 9 -33.57 20.37 -0.26
C LEU A 9 -34.20 20.62 -1.63
N TYR A 10 -35.04 19.70 -2.09
CA TYR A 10 -35.85 19.91 -3.28
C TYR A 10 -36.93 20.97 -2.97
N PRO A 11 -36.91 22.10 -3.69
CA PRO A 11 -38.15 22.58 -4.25
C PRO A 11 -38.03 22.67 -5.77
N ASN A 12 -38.98 22.03 -6.45
CA ASN A 12 -39.44 22.32 -7.81
C ASN A 12 -38.38 22.53 -8.90
N ASN A 13 -38.20 21.49 -9.73
CA ASN A 13 -37.93 21.58 -11.17
C ASN A 13 -37.08 22.80 -11.63
N ALA A 14 -35.88 22.95 -11.08
CA ALA A 14 -34.86 23.75 -11.74
C ALA A 14 -34.35 22.93 -12.94
N LYS A 15 -34.97 23.11 -14.10
CA LYS A 15 -34.39 22.70 -15.38
C LYS A 15 -32.98 23.27 -15.43
N PHE A 16 -31.96 22.42 -15.31
CA PHE A 16 -30.59 22.82 -15.62
C PHE A 16 -30.58 23.26 -17.08
N HIS A 17 -30.61 24.57 -17.29
CA HIS A 17 -30.50 25.14 -18.61
C HIS A 17 -29.04 25.00 -19.02
N PHE A 18 -28.71 23.89 -19.67
CA PHE A 18 -27.47 23.80 -20.42
C PHE A 18 -27.50 24.95 -21.44
N PRO A 19 -26.56 25.91 -21.40
CA PRO A 19 -26.46 26.88 -22.47
C PRO A 19 -26.24 26.08 -23.77
N LYS A 20 -27.14 26.26 -24.74
CA LYS A 20 -26.94 25.72 -26.09
C LYS A 20 -25.71 26.41 -26.67
N TYR A 21 -24.54 25.82 -26.46
CA TYR A 21 -23.31 26.25 -27.11
C TYR A 21 -23.53 26.11 -28.62
N LYS A 22 -23.46 27.25 -29.33
CA LYS A 22 -23.39 27.25 -30.79
C LYS A 22 -22.15 26.44 -31.18
N SER A 23 -22.39 25.43 -32.00
CA SER A 23 -21.44 24.46 -32.53
C SER A 23 -20.43 25.12 -33.47
N TYR A 24 -19.36 25.71 -32.92
CA TYR A 24 -18.14 26.02 -33.67
C TYR A 24 -16.91 25.79 -32.78
N LEU A 25 -16.79 24.59 -32.24
CA LEU A 25 -15.56 24.08 -31.67
C LEU A 25 -15.37 22.70 -32.29
N SER A 26 -14.32 22.56 -33.08
CA SER A 26 -13.81 21.24 -33.47
C SER A 26 -13.72 20.38 -32.21
N PRO A 27 -14.10 19.08 -32.28
CA PRO A 27 -14.05 18.22 -31.11
C PRO A 27 -12.63 18.29 -30.53
N PRO A 28 -12.46 18.54 -29.22
CA PRO A 28 -11.14 18.41 -28.61
C PRO A 28 -10.67 17.01 -28.93
N LYS A 29 -9.52 16.90 -29.60
CA LYS A 29 -8.92 15.60 -29.93
C LYS A 29 -8.89 14.79 -28.63
N PRO A 30 -9.54 13.62 -28.56
CA PRO A 30 -9.46 12.80 -27.36
C PRO A 30 -7.98 12.49 -27.13
N LEU A 31 -7.42 13.01 -26.03
CA LEU A 31 -6.16 12.51 -25.52
C LEU A 31 -6.44 11.12 -24.98
N PHE A 32 -6.29 10.13 -25.86
CA PHE A 32 -6.18 8.75 -25.45
C PHE A 32 -4.90 8.67 -24.61
N ILE A 33 -5.07 8.67 -23.29
CA ILE A 33 -4.05 8.13 -22.40
C ILE A 33 -4.01 6.64 -22.74
N THR A 34 -3.10 6.28 -23.64
CA THR A 34 -2.75 4.88 -23.83
C THR A 34 -2.17 4.42 -22.50
N CYS A 35 -2.96 3.67 -21.74
CA CYS A 35 -2.46 2.92 -20.60
C CYS A 35 -1.18 2.24 -21.08
N ALA A 36 -0.04 2.62 -20.51
CA ALA A 36 1.27 2.11 -20.88
C ALA A 36 1.13 0.61 -21.10
N ARG A 37 1.40 0.19 -22.34
CA ARG A 37 1.13 -1.14 -22.92
C ARG A 37 0.75 -2.15 -21.84
N ARG A 38 -0.55 -2.36 -21.69
CA ARG A 38 -1.20 -3.54 -21.08
C ARG A 38 -0.13 -4.44 -20.45
N THR A 39 0.33 -4.14 -19.24
CA THR A 39 1.07 -5.14 -18.46
C THR A 39 0.11 -6.30 -18.42
N LYS A 40 0.36 -7.34 -19.23
CA LYS A 40 -0.49 -8.52 -19.30
C LYS A 40 -0.75 -8.86 -17.84
N ARG A 41 -2.01 -8.84 -17.41
CA ARG A 41 -2.35 -9.35 -16.07
C ARG A 41 -1.82 -10.77 -16.08
N VAL A 42 -0.66 -11.00 -15.46
CA VAL A 42 -0.06 -12.33 -15.29
C VAL A 42 -0.79 -12.98 -14.11
N GLY A 43 -2.12 -12.91 -14.16
CA GLY A 43 -3.00 -13.53 -13.18
C GLY A 43 -2.99 -15.03 -13.46
N LYS A 44 -2.42 -15.78 -12.53
CA LYS A 44 -2.58 -17.24 -12.35
C LYS A 44 -2.03 -18.20 -13.40
N LEU A 45 -1.13 -17.79 -14.30
CA LEU A 45 -0.31 -18.73 -15.08
C LEU A 45 1.11 -18.17 -15.25
N ARG A 46 2.00 -18.45 -14.30
CA ARG A 46 3.45 -18.49 -14.57
C ARG A 46 3.84 -19.95 -14.51
N TYR A 47 4.39 -20.50 -15.59
CA TYR A 47 4.84 -21.89 -15.61
C TYR A 47 5.95 -22.09 -14.56
N PRO A 48 6.05 -23.27 -13.91
CA PRO A 48 7.12 -23.55 -12.95
C PRO A 48 8.53 -23.24 -13.49
N SER A 49 8.74 -23.43 -14.79
CA SER A 49 9.97 -23.09 -15.51
C SER A 49 10.25 -21.58 -15.61
N GLU A 50 9.23 -20.75 -15.83
CA GLU A 50 9.37 -19.29 -15.86
C GLU A 50 9.65 -18.72 -14.46
N LYS A 51 9.00 -19.27 -13.42
CA LYS A 51 9.30 -18.94 -12.03
C LYS A 51 10.74 -19.34 -11.67
N LYS A 52 11.23 -20.48 -12.17
CA LYS A 52 12.62 -20.93 -12.00
C LYS A 52 13.60 -20.04 -12.76
N LYS A 53 13.26 -19.58 -13.97
CA LYS A 53 14.09 -18.69 -14.79
C LYS A 53 14.21 -17.28 -14.20
N LEU A 54 13.12 -16.73 -13.65
CA LEU A 54 13.14 -15.46 -12.89
C LEU A 54 13.91 -15.57 -11.57
N LYS A 55 13.84 -16.73 -10.89
CA LYS A 55 14.69 -17.01 -9.72
C LYS A 55 16.17 -17.08 -10.09
N LEU A 56 16.49 -17.68 -11.25
CA LEU A 56 17.85 -17.73 -11.79
C LEU A 56 18.36 -16.35 -12.22
N GLN A 57 17.48 -15.48 -12.75
CA GLN A 57 17.81 -14.09 -13.07
C GLN A 57 17.94 -13.20 -11.83
N HIS A 58 17.25 -13.49 -10.72
CA HIS A 58 17.55 -12.83 -9.44
C HIS A 58 18.80 -13.40 -8.75
N LYS A 59 19.31 -14.55 -9.19
CA LYS A 59 20.64 -15.06 -8.86
C LYS A 59 21.72 -14.40 -9.74
N THR A 60 21.53 -13.11 -10.04
CA THR A 60 22.61 -12.29 -10.60
C THR A 60 23.49 -11.91 -9.42
N GLU A 61 24.80 -12.15 -9.52
CA GLU A 61 25.79 -11.73 -8.53
C GLU A 61 25.53 -10.27 -8.14
N LEU A 62 25.17 -10.06 -6.87
CA LEU A 62 25.13 -8.72 -6.30
C LEU A 62 26.57 -8.27 -6.09
N ASP A 63 26.94 -7.14 -6.71
CA ASP A 63 28.23 -6.49 -6.43
C ASP A 63 28.37 -6.24 -4.92
N LEU A 64 29.56 -6.49 -4.35
CA LEU A 64 29.80 -6.39 -2.91
C LEU A 64 29.40 -5.03 -2.34
N GLU A 65 29.71 -3.94 -3.04
CA GLU A 65 29.34 -2.57 -2.62
C GLU A 65 27.83 -2.39 -2.52
N LYS A 66 27.06 -3.01 -3.42
CA LYS A 66 25.59 -2.91 -3.42
C LYS A 66 24.97 -3.65 -2.24
N LYS A 67 25.64 -4.67 -1.67
CA LYS A 67 25.12 -5.41 -0.51
C LYS A 67 25.03 -4.56 0.76
N PHE A 68 25.90 -3.56 0.87
CA PHE A 68 25.97 -2.65 2.02
C PHE A 68 25.03 -1.45 1.91
N GLU A 69 24.33 -1.33 0.78
CA GLU A 69 23.36 -0.27 0.55
C GLU A 69 21.93 -0.84 0.47
N GLY A 70 20.97 -0.10 1.01
CA GLY A 70 19.55 -0.44 0.96
C GLY A 70 19.07 -1.35 2.08
N ILE A 71 18.03 -2.13 1.76
CA ILE A 71 17.24 -2.90 2.72
C ILE A 71 17.33 -4.39 2.40
N TRP A 72 17.59 -5.21 3.41
CA TRP A 72 17.43 -6.65 3.31
C TRP A 72 16.10 -7.07 3.91
N ARG A 73 15.25 -7.69 3.10
CA ARG A 73 13.96 -8.24 3.54
C ARG A 73 14.12 -9.70 3.92
N LEU A 74 13.96 -9.97 5.21
CA LEU A 74 13.89 -11.31 5.80
C LEU A 74 12.43 -11.77 5.81
N SER A 75 12.14 -12.89 5.16
CA SER A 75 10.80 -13.44 5.05
C SER A 75 10.70 -14.83 5.66
N ASN A 76 9.48 -15.20 6.06
CA ASN A 76 9.18 -16.54 6.56
C ASN A 76 9.89 -16.87 7.89
N LEU A 77 10.11 -15.86 8.74
CA LEU A 77 10.62 -16.02 10.10
C LEU A 77 9.51 -16.55 11.00
N GLY A 78 9.67 -17.75 11.56
CA GLY A 78 8.61 -18.48 12.24
C GLY A 78 8.79 -18.51 13.77
N VAL A 79 8.09 -17.63 14.48
CA VAL A 79 8.12 -17.55 15.96
C VAL A 79 6.98 -18.38 16.55
N SER A 80 7.24 -19.16 17.60
CA SER A 80 6.18 -19.91 18.30
C SER A 80 5.19 -18.95 18.96
N ALA A 81 3.89 -19.25 18.88
CA ALA A 81 2.86 -18.38 19.45
C ALA A 81 2.95 -18.25 20.98
N LEU A 82 3.59 -19.19 21.67
CA LEU A 82 3.81 -19.14 23.12
C LEU A 82 4.89 -18.12 23.51
N SER A 83 5.91 -17.96 22.68
CA SER A 83 7.01 -17.01 22.90
C SER A 83 6.71 -15.62 22.33
N ASP A 84 5.64 -15.49 21.55
CA ASP A 84 5.28 -14.25 20.88
C ASP A 84 4.46 -13.33 21.80
N PRO A 85 4.73 -12.02 21.84
CA PRO A 85 3.97 -11.07 22.67
C PRO A 85 2.51 -10.87 22.23
N GLY A 86 2.08 -11.48 21.13
CA GLY A 86 0.68 -11.51 20.70
C GLY A 86 0.41 -10.66 19.46
N LYS A 87 -0.79 -10.80 18.91
CA LYS A 87 -1.15 -10.30 17.57
C LYS A 87 -0.90 -8.80 17.37
N ASP A 88 -1.19 -7.99 18.39
CA ASP A 88 -1.18 -6.53 18.27
C ASP A 88 0.21 -5.91 18.51
N PHE A 89 1.20 -6.73 18.87
CA PHE A 89 2.58 -6.30 19.03
C PHE A 89 3.29 -6.28 17.67
N ILE A 90 3.72 -5.08 17.26
CA ILE A 90 4.34 -4.78 15.96
C ILE A 90 5.86 -4.52 16.10
N TYR A 91 6.37 -4.36 17.33
CA TYR A 91 7.80 -4.16 17.57
C TYR A 91 8.59 -5.47 17.47
N ILE A 92 9.91 -5.36 17.52
CA ILE A 92 10.82 -6.52 17.53
C ILE A 92 10.82 -7.15 18.92
N SER A 93 10.42 -8.41 19.00
CA SER A 93 10.49 -9.21 20.24
C SER A 93 11.79 -10.00 20.31
N ASP A 94 12.21 -10.41 21.51
CA ASP A 94 13.42 -11.23 21.70
C ASP A 94 13.36 -12.55 20.92
N ALA A 95 12.18 -13.18 20.88
CA ALA A 95 11.98 -14.41 20.12
C ALA A 95 12.11 -14.19 18.61
N LEU A 96 11.68 -13.03 18.10
CA LEU A 96 11.88 -12.66 16.70
C LEU A 96 13.37 -12.36 16.42
N LEU A 97 14.04 -11.67 17.33
CA LEU A 97 15.48 -11.36 17.22
C LEU A 97 16.32 -12.64 17.17
N GLN A 98 15.94 -13.68 17.91
CA GLN A 98 16.55 -15.01 17.82
C GLN A 98 16.38 -15.65 16.45
N GLU A 99 15.20 -15.55 15.83
CA GLU A 99 14.99 -16.07 14.46
C GLU A 99 15.77 -15.25 13.42
N ILE A 100 15.88 -13.93 13.59
CA ILE A 100 16.71 -13.06 12.74
C ILE A 100 18.18 -13.47 12.86
N ALA A 101 18.70 -13.65 14.07
CA ALA A 101 20.08 -14.05 14.30
C ALA A 101 20.40 -15.39 13.63
N LYS A 102 19.48 -16.36 13.67
CA LYS A 102 19.64 -17.65 12.97
C LYS A 102 19.76 -17.47 11.46
N VAL A 103 18.98 -16.56 10.86
CA VAL A 103 19.02 -16.32 9.41
C VAL A 103 20.26 -15.55 8.99
N LEU A 104 20.73 -14.62 9.81
CA LEU A 104 21.97 -13.87 9.59
C LEU A 104 23.22 -14.64 10.01
N GLU A 105 23.06 -15.85 10.57
CA GLU A 105 24.15 -16.65 11.15
C GLU A 105 24.94 -15.88 12.23
N PHE A 106 24.25 -14.96 12.92
CA PHE A 106 24.81 -14.10 13.96
C PHE A 106 24.83 -14.84 15.32
N PRO A 107 25.96 -14.82 16.07
CA PRO A 107 26.15 -15.71 17.20
C PRO A 107 25.27 -15.39 18.42
N VAL A 108 24.97 -14.10 18.67
CA VAL A 108 24.28 -13.67 19.89
C VAL A 108 23.14 -12.72 19.53
N ALA A 109 21.90 -13.22 19.54
CA ALA A 109 20.73 -12.43 19.17
C ALA A 109 20.60 -11.11 19.94
N SER A 110 20.95 -11.09 21.23
CA SER A 110 20.82 -9.88 22.07
C SER A 110 21.78 -8.75 21.72
N MET A 111 22.81 -8.98 20.89
CA MET A 111 23.70 -7.91 20.42
C MET A 111 23.22 -7.28 19.10
N LEU A 112 22.15 -7.79 18.49
CA LEU A 112 21.56 -7.17 17.32
C LEU A 112 20.70 -5.98 17.76
N PRO A 113 20.91 -4.78 17.19
CA PRO A 113 20.11 -3.60 17.54
C PRO A 113 18.70 -3.73 16.96
N PRO A 114 17.64 -3.81 17.79
CA PRO A 114 16.27 -3.95 17.29
C PRO A 114 15.82 -2.74 16.45
N GLU A 115 16.45 -1.57 16.62
CA GLU A 115 16.17 -0.33 15.88
C GLU A 115 16.51 -0.42 14.40
N ALA A 116 17.40 -1.34 14.01
CA ALA A 116 17.75 -1.58 12.63
C ALA A 116 16.70 -2.42 11.87
N PHE A 117 15.73 -2.99 12.58
CA PHE A 117 14.74 -3.91 12.03
C PHE A 117 13.32 -3.33 12.11
N THR A 118 12.56 -3.49 11.04
CA THR A 118 11.17 -3.05 10.96
C THR A 118 10.26 -4.20 10.54
N VAL A 119 9.20 -4.47 11.32
CA VAL A 119 8.21 -5.49 10.95
C VAL A 119 7.33 -4.95 9.83
N VAL A 120 7.43 -5.55 8.64
CA VAL A 120 6.58 -5.22 7.47
C VAL A 120 5.26 -5.98 7.54
N ARG A 121 5.32 -7.22 7.99
CA ARG A 121 4.17 -8.10 8.05
C ARG A 121 4.29 -9.10 9.18
N LYS A 122 3.18 -9.29 9.89
CA LYS A 122 2.97 -10.38 10.84
C LYS A 122 1.74 -11.16 10.42
N SER A 123 1.82 -12.48 10.42
CA SER A 123 0.69 -13.35 10.08
C SER A 123 0.67 -14.56 10.99
N PHE A 124 -0.53 -15.07 11.32
CA PHE A 124 -0.69 -16.23 12.18
C PHE A 124 -0.96 -17.48 11.33
N ASP A 125 -0.17 -18.53 11.55
CA ASP A 125 -0.36 -19.84 10.91
C ASP A 125 -0.97 -20.83 11.92
N ALA A 126 -2.25 -21.14 11.69
CA ALA A 126 -3.04 -22.08 12.48
C ALA A 126 -3.34 -23.41 11.76
N ARG A 127 -2.68 -23.68 10.62
CA ARG A 127 -3.16 -24.70 9.67
C ARG A 127 -2.93 -26.16 10.08
N LYS A 128 -2.13 -26.45 11.11
CA LYS A 128 -1.72 -27.82 11.45
C LYS A 128 -2.02 -28.16 12.90
N LEU A 129 -3.00 -29.04 13.11
CA LEU A 129 -3.39 -29.58 14.42
C LEU A 129 -2.23 -30.24 15.19
N GLN A 130 -1.20 -30.74 14.49
CA GLN A 130 -0.05 -31.43 15.07
C GLN A 130 1.21 -30.55 15.21
N LYS A 131 1.18 -29.28 14.77
CA LYS A 131 2.29 -28.35 14.96
C LYS A 131 1.86 -27.22 15.88
N GLU A 132 2.79 -26.76 16.71
CA GLU A 132 2.58 -25.54 17.48
C GLU A 132 2.19 -24.39 16.54
N PRO A 133 1.17 -23.59 16.91
CA PRO A 133 0.80 -22.40 16.16
C PRO A 133 1.98 -21.43 16.11
N LYS A 134 2.19 -20.79 14.96
CA LYS A 134 3.33 -19.87 14.76
C LYS A 134 2.90 -18.55 14.18
N PHE A 135 3.59 -17.50 14.56
CA PHE A 135 3.59 -16.25 13.82
C PHE A 135 4.68 -16.28 12.76
N ILE A 136 4.30 -15.96 11.53
CA ILE A 136 5.19 -15.80 10.40
C ILE A 136 5.39 -14.32 10.17
N TYR A 137 6.65 -13.89 10.26
CA TYR A 137 7.09 -12.52 10.11
C TYR A 137 7.79 -12.27 8.77
N THR A 138 7.63 -11.05 8.28
CA THR A 138 8.48 -10.41 7.29
C THR A 138 9.05 -9.15 7.91
N VAL A 139 10.38 -9.06 7.94
CA VAL A 139 11.14 -8.00 8.60
C VAL A 139 12.08 -7.38 7.58
N ASP A 140 12.15 -6.05 7.57
CA ASP A 140 13.12 -5.28 6.81
C ASP A 140 14.29 -4.90 7.71
N MET A 141 15.51 -5.10 7.23
CA MET A 141 16.77 -4.75 7.88
C MET A 141 17.40 -3.60 7.11
N ASP A 142 17.55 -2.45 7.77
CA ASP A 142 18.24 -1.27 7.24
C ASP A 142 19.74 -1.41 7.49
N VAL A 143 20.51 -1.60 6.41
CA VAL A 143 21.95 -1.90 6.52
C VAL A 143 22.73 -0.71 7.03
N SER A 144 22.38 0.50 6.60
CA SER A 144 23.04 1.74 7.02
C SER A 144 22.87 1.97 8.52
N LYS A 145 21.65 1.76 9.04
CA LYS A 145 21.39 1.84 10.49
C LYS A 145 22.11 0.74 11.25
N LEU A 146 22.05 -0.50 10.77
CA LEU A 146 22.69 -1.64 11.42
C LEU A 146 24.21 -1.42 11.58
N LEU A 147 24.89 -1.06 10.49
CA LEU A 147 26.34 -0.82 10.49
C LEU A 147 26.74 0.39 11.35
N SER A 148 25.89 1.41 11.46
CA SER A 148 26.17 2.57 12.31
C SER A 148 26.14 2.26 13.81
N ILE A 149 25.31 1.29 14.21
CA ILE A 149 25.16 0.90 15.63
C ILE A 149 26.13 -0.24 15.98
N GLU A 150 26.20 -1.27 15.15
CA GLU A 150 27.06 -2.44 15.36
C GLU A 150 27.92 -2.73 14.12
N PRO A 151 29.10 -2.10 13.98
CA PRO A 151 29.96 -2.26 12.81
C PRO A 151 30.43 -3.70 12.56
N ARG A 152 30.42 -4.56 13.59
CA ARG A 152 30.81 -5.98 13.48
C ARG A 152 29.87 -6.81 12.63
N THR A 153 28.67 -6.32 12.32
CA THR A 153 27.75 -7.01 11.42
C THR A 153 28.24 -7.02 9.97
N TRP A 154 29.31 -6.29 9.64
CA TRP A 154 29.88 -6.19 8.30
C TRP A 154 30.28 -7.55 7.70
N ASP A 155 30.91 -8.41 8.50
CA ASP A 155 31.35 -9.75 8.06
C ASP A 155 30.13 -10.59 7.62
N PHE A 156 29.09 -10.59 8.45
CA PHE A 156 27.86 -11.33 8.16
C PHE A 156 27.14 -10.79 6.92
N ILE A 157 27.06 -9.47 6.75
CA ILE A 157 26.42 -8.85 5.57
C ILE A 157 27.19 -9.21 4.28
N SER A 158 28.52 -9.31 4.35
CA SER A 158 29.36 -9.70 3.20
C SER A 158 29.00 -11.10 2.70
N GLU A 159 28.73 -12.01 3.64
CA GLU A 159 28.36 -13.41 3.41
C GLU A 159 26.89 -13.60 3.00
N LEU A 160 26.03 -12.59 3.21
CA LEU A 160 24.62 -12.70 2.82
C LEU A 160 24.47 -12.87 1.30
N GLU A 161 23.61 -13.83 0.94
CA GLU A 161 23.21 -14.09 -0.43
C GLU A 161 21.68 -14.06 -0.56
N PRO A 162 21.13 -13.53 -1.66
CA PRO A 162 19.70 -13.57 -1.92
C PRO A 162 19.19 -15.00 -2.01
N ARG A 163 18.25 -15.35 -1.13
CA ARG A 163 17.58 -16.66 -1.09
C ARG A 163 16.09 -16.44 -1.29
N ALA A 164 15.60 -16.66 -2.50
CA ALA A 164 14.21 -16.36 -2.87
C ALA A 164 13.18 -16.95 -1.88
N GLY A 165 12.40 -16.07 -1.25
CA GLY A 165 11.40 -16.43 -0.23
C GLY A 165 11.90 -16.45 1.22
N LEU A 166 13.18 -16.14 1.45
CA LEU A 166 13.78 -16.05 2.79
C LEU A 166 14.63 -14.77 2.94
N LEU A 167 15.54 -14.49 1.99
CA LEU A 167 16.33 -13.25 1.94
C LEU A 167 16.19 -12.58 0.58
N GLU A 168 15.71 -11.35 0.55
CA GLU A 168 15.62 -10.52 -0.64
C GLU A 168 16.34 -9.20 -0.39
N HIS A 169 17.27 -8.84 -1.28
CA HIS A 169 17.96 -7.55 -1.20
C HIS A 169 17.23 -6.53 -2.07
N ILE A 170 16.88 -5.39 -1.46
CA ILE A 170 16.15 -4.28 -2.06
C ILE A 170 17.06 -3.06 -1.98
N LEU A 171 17.72 -2.71 -3.08
CA LEU A 171 18.49 -1.48 -3.16
C LEU A 171 17.55 -0.27 -2.99
N ASP A 172 17.99 0.76 -2.27
CA ASP A 172 17.18 1.94 -1.91
C ASP A 172 16.63 2.68 -3.14
N SER A 173 17.19 2.45 -4.35
CA SER A 173 16.60 2.91 -5.61
C SER A 173 15.26 2.25 -5.98
N ARG A 174 14.82 1.24 -5.22
CA ARG A 174 13.53 0.55 -5.32
C ARG A 174 12.72 0.57 -4.02
N VAL A 175 13.12 1.32 -2.99
CA VAL A 175 12.07 2.02 -2.24
C VAL A 175 11.38 2.80 -3.34
N SER A 176 10.13 2.42 -3.61
CA SER A 176 9.42 2.68 -4.84
C SER A 176 9.90 3.98 -5.49
N GLU A 177 9.91 4.03 -6.82
CA GLU A 177 9.29 5.20 -7.42
C GLU A 177 7.95 5.40 -6.70
N ASP A 178 7.97 6.10 -5.56
CA ASP A 178 6.79 6.31 -4.74
C ASP A 178 5.83 6.91 -5.74
N ILE A 179 4.56 6.61 -5.61
CA ILE A 179 3.57 7.34 -6.38
C ILE A 179 3.91 8.84 -6.26
N MET A 180 4.38 9.28 -5.08
CA MET A 180 5.00 10.57 -4.81
C MET A 180 6.24 10.93 -5.65
N GLY A 181 7.23 10.05 -5.81
CA GLY A 181 8.43 10.29 -6.63
C GLY A 181 8.10 10.44 -8.13
N ILE A 182 7.18 9.60 -8.65
CA ILE A 182 6.64 9.75 -10.02
C ILE A 182 5.82 11.05 -10.12
N VAL A 183 5.00 11.36 -9.12
CA VAL A 183 4.21 12.58 -9.03
C VAL A 183 5.09 13.82 -9.12
N HIS A 184 6.22 13.82 -8.42
CA HIS A 184 7.16 14.94 -8.40
C HIS A 184 7.89 15.15 -9.73
N SER A 185 8.30 14.07 -10.41
CA SER A 185 8.98 14.15 -11.72
C SER A 185 8.05 14.58 -12.86
N CYS A 186 6.74 14.34 -12.73
CA CYS A 186 5.73 14.68 -13.74
C CYS A 186 5.03 16.02 -13.51
N ARG A 187 5.53 16.87 -12.60
CA ARG A 187 4.97 18.22 -12.41
C ARG A 187 5.03 18.98 -13.73
N LEU A 188 3.88 19.09 -14.39
CA LEU A 188 3.73 19.77 -15.66
C LEU A 188 4.19 21.23 -15.50
N PRO A 189 5.18 21.69 -16.28
CA PRO A 189 5.62 23.07 -16.24
C PRO A 189 4.48 23.97 -16.70
N ASN A 190 3.83 24.57 -15.70
CA ASN A 190 3.14 25.85 -15.74
C ASN A 190 2.38 26.22 -17.04
N ILE A 191 1.32 25.47 -17.40
CA ILE A 191 0.30 25.93 -18.37
C ILE A 191 -1.08 25.39 -17.93
N ARG A 192 -1.70 26.06 -16.94
CA ARG A 192 -3.07 25.82 -16.40
C ARG A 192 -3.31 24.45 -15.74
N LYS A 193 -3.87 24.47 -14.52
CA LYS A 193 -4.25 23.25 -13.79
C LYS A 193 -5.40 22.53 -14.53
N PRO A 194 -5.26 21.24 -14.90
CA PRO A 194 -6.36 20.49 -15.51
C PRO A 194 -7.49 20.33 -14.49
N LYS A 195 -8.73 20.60 -14.89
CA LYS A 195 -9.92 20.40 -14.05
C LYS A 195 -10.44 18.98 -14.21
N ILE A 196 -10.52 18.22 -13.13
CA ILE A 196 -10.89 16.80 -13.16
C ILE A 196 -12.05 16.54 -12.19
N GLY A 197 -13.12 15.92 -12.67
CA GLY A 197 -14.19 15.41 -11.83
C GLY A 197 -13.95 13.94 -11.48
N VAL A 198 -13.99 13.60 -10.19
CA VAL A 198 -13.97 12.22 -9.69
C VAL A 198 -15.34 11.91 -9.10
N VAL A 199 -15.96 10.80 -9.50
CA VAL A 199 -17.28 10.39 -9.02
C VAL A 199 -17.14 9.16 -8.13
N GLY A 200 -17.66 9.25 -6.92
CA GLY A 200 -17.55 8.28 -5.85
C GLY A 200 -16.42 8.63 -4.88
N SER A 201 -16.76 8.76 -3.60
CA SER A 201 -15.86 8.99 -2.46
C SER A 201 -15.42 7.69 -1.76
N GLY A 202 -15.60 6.55 -2.42
CA GLY A 202 -15.02 5.28 -1.97
C GLY A 202 -13.48 5.29 -1.99
N PRO A 203 -12.82 4.23 -1.50
CA PRO A 203 -11.36 4.16 -1.41
C PRO A 203 -10.65 4.45 -2.75
N ALA A 204 -11.22 3.97 -3.86
CA ALA A 204 -10.67 4.21 -5.20
C ALA A 204 -10.76 5.68 -5.61
N GLY A 205 -11.90 6.35 -5.35
CA GLY A 205 -12.10 7.74 -5.73
C GLY A 205 -11.31 8.70 -4.85
N LEU A 206 -11.27 8.46 -3.53
CA LEU A 206 -10.42 9.22 -2.61
C LEU A 206 -8.94 9.13 -2.99
N PHE A 207 -8.45 7.92 -3.27
CA PHE A 207 -7.07 7.71 -3.68
C PHE A 207 -6.77 8.38 -5.03
N ALA A 208 -7.68 8.25 -6.01
CA ALA A 208 -7.53 8.92 -7.30
C ALA A 208 -7.51 10.45 -7.15
N SER A 209 -8.41 11.02 -6.33
CA SER A 209 -8.44 12.45 -6.06
C SER A 209 -7.17 12.95 -5.37
N LEU A 210 -6.66 12.21 -4.40
CA LEU A 210 -5.41 12.54 -3.70
C LEU A 210 -4.25 12.60 -4.69
N VAL A 211 -4.03 11.52 -5.43
CA VAL A 211 -2.93 11.42 -6.40
C VAL A 211 -3.03 12.53 -7.45
N LEU A 212 -4.21 12.74 -8.05
CA LEU A 212 -4.42 13.80 -9.04
C LEU A 212 -4.17 15.21 -8.49
N ALA A 213 -4.57 15.47 -7.24
CA ALA A 213 -4.31 16.74 -6.58
C ALA A 213 -2.81 16.96 -6.34
N GLU A 214 -2.07 15.91 -5.97
CA GLU A 214 -0.61 15.97 -5.80
C GLU A 214 0.13 16.22 -7.13
N PHE A 215 -0.40 15.70 -8.25
CA PHE A 215 0.05 16.04 -9.61
C PHE A 215 -0.29 17.49 -10.03
N GLY A 216 -0.99 18.26 -9.18
CA GLY A 216 -1.32 19.66 -9.42
C GLY A 216 -2.61 19.90 -10.21
N ALA A 217 -3.46 18.88 -10.38
CA ALA A 217 -4.79 19.03 -10.97
C ALA A 217 -5.76 19.73 -10.01
N ASP A 218 -6.77 20.39 -10.57
CA ASP A 218 -7.91 20.94 -9.85
C ASP A 218 -9.02 19.89 -9.82
N VAL A 219 -9.08 19.11 -8.73
CA VAL A 219 -9.96 17.94 -8.61
C VAL A 219 -11.24 18.29 -7.86
N THR A 220 -12.39 18.00 -8.47
CA THR A 220 -13.71 18.04 -7.85
C THR A 220 -14.18 16.60 -7.58
N LEU A 221 -14.32 16.23 -6.30
CA LEU A 221 -14.86 14.94 -5.89
C LEU A 221 -16.37 15.05 -5.69
N LEU A 222 -17.13 14.14 -6.31
CA LEU A 222 -18.58 14.08 -6.25
C LEU A 222 -19.01 12.75 -5.64
N GLU A 223 -19.79 12.79 -4.57
CA GLU A 223 -20.44 11.63 -3.97
C GLU A 223 -21.95 11.82 -4.05
N ARG A 224 -22.68 10.75 -4.34
CA ARG A 224 -24.14 10.80 -4.42
C ARG A 224 -24.79 10.60 -3.06
N GLY A 225 -24.18 9.80 -2.19
CA GLY A 225 -24.71 9.52 -0.88
C GLY A 225 -24.29 10.55 0.18
N GLU A 226 -24.72 10.28 1.40
CA GLU A 226 -24.62 11.23 2.51
C GLU A 226 -23.27 11.19 3.23
N ALA A 227 -23.03 12.25 4.02
CA ALA A 227 -21.88 12.36 4.91
C ALA A 227 -21.84 11.22 5.94
N VAL A 228 -20.64 10.82 6.37
CA VAL A 228 -20.40 9.69 7.30
C VAL A 228 -21.34 9.68 8.51
N GLU A 229 -21.51 10.82 9.18
CA GLU A 229 -22.36 10.96 10.37
C GLU A 229 -23.84 10.69 10.09
N LYS A 230 -24.34 11.17 8.94
CA LYS A 230 -25.74 10.97 8.54
C LYS A 230 -25.95 9.56 8.02
N ARG A 231 -25.01 9.06 7.22
CA ARG A 231 -24.97 7.68 6.72
C ARG A 231 -24.99 6.65 7.85
N GLY A 232 -24.26 6.89 8.93
CA GLY A 232 -24.26 6.01 10.11
C GLY A 232 -25.66 5.86 10.74
N ARG A 233 -26.43 6.96 10.81
CA ARG A 233 -27.82 6.94 11.31
C ARG A 233 -28.76 6.19 10.36
N ASP A 234 -28.62 6.41 9.06
CA ASP A 234 -29.47 5.77 8.05
C ASP A 234 -29.21 4.25 7.99
N ILE A 235 -27.94 3.83 8.11
CA ILE A 235 -27.58 2.41 8.27
C ILE A 235 -28.15 1.83 9.56
N GLY A 236 -28.07 2.57 10.67
CA GLY A 236 -28.69 2.15 11.93
C GLY A 236 -30.21 1.95 11.80
N ALA A 237 -30.90 2.88 11.15
CA ALA A 237 -32.33 2.78 10.85
C ALA A 237 -32.66 1.59 9.94
N LEU A 238 -31.81 1.31 8.95
CA LEU A 238 -31.94 0.13 8.09
C LEU A 238 -31.78 -1.18 8.88
N VAL A 239 -30.79 -1.26 9.77
CA VAL A 239 -30.51 -2.47 10.57
C VAL A 239 -31.62 -2.72 11.59
N VAL A 240 -32.02 -1.69 12.34
CA VAL A 240 -32.96 -1.83 13.47
C VAL A 240 -34.42 -1.77 13.01
N ARG A 241 -34.75 -0.85 12.09
CA ARG A 241 -36.14 -0.54 11.69
C ARG A 241 -36.48 -1.03 10.28
N ARG A 242 -35.54 -1.65 9.57
CA ARG A 242 -35.71 -2.12 8.18
C ARG A 242 -36.13 -1.01 7.20
N MET A 243 -35.82 0.24 7.54
CA MET A 243 -36.09 1.40 6.68
C MET A 243 -34.88 1.65 5.78
N LEU A 244 -35.06 1.51 4.47
CA LEU A 244 -34.01 1.74 3.49
C LEU A 244 -34.10 3.16 2.95
N GLU A 245 -32.97 3.88 3.02
CA GLU A 245 -32.75 5.10 2.26
C GLU A 245 -31.93 4.76 1.00
N GLU A 246 -32.46 5.09 -0.18
CA GLU A 246 -31.90 4.62 -1.46
C GLU A 246 -30.55 5.27 -1.79
N GLU A 247 -30.35 6.51 -1.33
CA GLU A 247 -29.11 7.27 -1.52
C GLU A 247 -28.15 7.19 -0.33
N SER A 248 -28.55 6.59 0.80
CA SER A 248 -27.73 6.49 2.02
C SER A 248 -27.81 5.09 2.63
N ASN A 249 -26.96 4.18 2.15
CA ASN A 249 -26.98 2.77 2.54
C ASN A 249 -25.58 2.14 2.54
N PHE A 250 -25.51 0.81 2.64
CA PHE A 250 -24.23 0.09 2.63
C PHE A 250 -23.40 0.33 1.37
N CYS A 251 -24.04 0.61 0.23
CA CYS A 251 -23.36 0.78 -1.05
C CYS A 251 -23.02 2.25 -1.35
N PHE A 252 -23.76 3.22 -0.78
CA PHE A 252 -23.67 4.64 -1.15
C PHE A 252 -23.46 5.56 0.05
N GLY A 253 -22.69 6.63 -0.17
CA GLY A 253 -22.27 7.58 0.85
C GLY A 253 -20.79 7.45 1.19
N GLU A 254 -20.31 8.42 1.96
CA GLU A 254 -18.90 8.53 2.28
C GLU A 254 -18.39 7.35 3.10
N VAL A 255 -17.10 7.03 2.93
CA VAL A 255 -16.45 5.95 3.67
C VAL A 255 -16.60 6.21 5.16
N LEU A 256 -17.27 5.29 5.86
CA LEU A 256 -17.27 5.27 7.32
C LEU A 256 -15.82 5.20 7.79
N GLY A 257 -15.32 6.30 8.34
CA GLY A 257 -14.13 6.28 9.15
C GLY A 257 -14.38 5.30 10.29
N VAL A 258 -13.48 4.34 10.49
CA VAL A 258 -13.46 3.56 11.72
C VAL A 258 -12.98 4.52 12.81
N THR A 259 -13.89 5.31 13.38
CA THR A 259 -13.62 5.96 14.65
C THR A 259 -13.65 4.85 15.69
N GLY A 260 -12.46 4.29 15.94
CA GLY A 260 -12.25 3.29 16.99
C GLY A 260 -12.76 3.84 18.31
N SER A 261 -13.73 3.12 18.88
CA SER A 261 -14.11 3.22 20.29
C SER A 261 -13.29 2.23 21.10
#